data_AF-A0A914UT95-F1
#
_entry.id   AF-A0A914UT95-F1
#
_cell.length_a   1.000
_cell.length_b   1.000
_cell.length_c   1.000
_cell.angle_alpha   90.00
_cell.angle_beta   90.00
_cell.angle_gamma   90.00
#
_symmetry.space_group_name_H-M   'P 1'
#
loop_
_entity.id
_entity.type
_entity.pdbx_description
1 polymer ?
#
loop_
_entity_poly.entity_id
_entity_poly.type
_entity_poly.pdbx_seq_one_letter_code
_entity_poly.pdbx_strand_id
1 'polypeptide(L)'
;MSNGSVLANQCFSWDTAFGPTSSNDTTPHPAQLMVQDYRRFSFVVNGCITLLLATIGVVGNAVLFVQIRMPSAMSSRLRGHLAALCAWDTLLLCSCAFSYGILSFLYGITPFYGTAAYLLLIFQPLGTFAACGTVWQVFAITIERYLAVSRPLQERVLKAKVSVKAICITLATTVALLNLPLVPFERMLVPCIRPQVRANGSTEYVSTVMNVAAPLTSNAIYTLSCPKMLHIAVCNFIPDLVFRFPMPVSLIIVFTIRTLQFACVHAGNGPLNINRSAKNGTLMVLTLLNVKFVVCHSLYMYNTAMDMLEYPFLNGGRKREDEEGQQNPFEHFFNTLYMTDVANLLVVLHSATNWLLFLRTSTRPRRKRSQNRASFGSTAYGVTLSTSDTSKEIFISTTDASLLLEALRAQSAHEFAVPLVSALSETSAAVADYFMGDEAFDERPAVLRVACAVYDFMDQLLGHLADPRYCLSDIREQCRSLGALHRRRGVEFHVEGLKAARCVLTRQLGRANKPASVHKLVSFLLCEMKNGALCEAVESRSVICERTERRSYSVYGNGKETTHLSVEEAHRRHSHRSIEKRRLLSAANEFGDGMTGDTNEALKEIINHESVF
;
A
#
# COMPACT_ATOMS: atom_id res chain seq x y z
N MET A 1 26.85 9.19 57.51
CA MET A 1 26.68 9.47 56.07
C MET A 1 27.65 8.60 55.27
N SER A 2 27.32 7.32 54.98
CA SER A 2 28.07 6.50 54.00
C SER A 2 27.27 5.32 53.43
N ASN A 3 25.94 5.26 53.62
CA ASN A 3 25.09 4.19 53.05
C ASN A 3 24.47 4.56 51.68
N GLY A 4 24.72 5.77 51.17
CA GLY A 4 24.15 6.25 49.91
C GLY A 4 24.80 5.67 48.65
N SER A 5 26.03 5.16 48.72
CA SER A 5 26.77 4.65 47.56
C SER A 5 26.55 3.16 47.28
N VAL A 6 26.05 2.39 48.24
CA VAL A 6 25.83 0.93 48.07
C VAL A 6 24.53 0.61 47.33
N LEU A 7 23.52 1.49 47.41
CA LEU A 7 22.25 1.33 46.68
C LEU A 7 22.38 1.60 45.17
N ALA A 8 23.42 2.31 44.73
CA ALA A 8 23.61 2.68 43.32
C ALA A 8 23.88 1.47 42.39
N ASN A 9 24.31 0.32 42.96
CA ASN A 9 24.69 -0.86 42.19
C ASN A 9 23.78 -2.08 42.43
N GLN A 10 22.68 -1.96 43.16
CA GLN A 10 21.78 -3.10 43.39
C GLN A 10 20.82 -3.31 42.21
N CYS A 11 20.61 -4.58 41.82
CA CYS A 11 19.63 -4.90 40.79
C CYS A 11 18.21 -4.58 41.29
N PHE A 12 17.39 -3.94 40.45
CA PHE A 12 15.99 -3.72 40.77
C PHE A 12 15.27 -5.06 40.93
N SER A 13 14.67 -5.27 42.10
CA SER A 13 13.76 -6.38 42.37
C SER A 13 12.44 -5.84 42.91
N TRP A 14 11.33 -6.37 42.41
CA TRP A 14 9.99 -6.05 42.91
C TRP A 14 9.88 -6.29 44.41
N ASP A 15 10.48 -7.37 44.90
CA ASP A 15 10.40 -7.73 46.32
C ASP A 15 11.23 -6.78 47.20
N THR A 16 12.30 -6.16 46.69
CA THR A 16 13.11 -5.17 47.43
C THR A 16 12.50 -3.77 47.35
N ALA A 17 11.88 -3.43 46.23
CA ALA A 17 11.27 -2.12 46.02
C ALA A 17 9.97 -1.94 46.82
N PHE A 18 9.23 -3.03 47.05
CA PHE A 18 7.91 -3.01 47.71
C PHE A 18 7.85 -3.91 48.96
N GLY A 19 9.00 -4.46 49.39
CA GLY A 19 9.11 -5.29 50.59
C GLY A 19 8.90 -4.51 51.90
N PRO A 20 8.62 -5.19 53.02
CA PRO A 20 8.41 -4.52 54.29
C PRO A 20 9.76 -4.00 54.81
N THR A 21 9.79 -2.74 55.24
CA THR A 21 11.00 -2.10 55.78
C THR A 21 11.34 -2.55 57.20
N SER A 22 10.40 -3.21 57.90
CA SER A 22 10.63 -3.78 59.23
C SER A 22 10.03 -5.19 59.35
N SER A 23 10.74 -6.07 60.05
CA SER A 23 10.36 -7.48 60.25
C SER A 23 9.22 -7.69 61.27
N ASN A 24 8.70 -6.63 61.88
CA ASN A 24 7.74 -6.73 62.99
C ASN A 24 6.28 -6.45 62.57
N ASP A 25 6.03 -5.98 61.35
CA ASP A 25 4.66 -5.80 60.85
C ASP A 25 4.14 -7.09 60.22
N THR A 26 3.22 -7.74 60.92
CA THR A 26 2.53 -8.96 60.47
C THR A 26 1.45 -8.70 59.42
N THR A 27 1.11 -7.44 59.12
CA THR A 27 0.13 -7.10 58.08
C THR A 27 0.85 -6.83 56.75
N PRO A 28 0.46 -7.51 55.64
CA PRO A 28 1.05 -7.25 54.33
C PRO A 28 0.75 -5.80 53.93
N HIS A 29 1.80 -5.05 53.63
CA HIS A 29 1.67 -3.67 53.17
C HIS A 29 0.81 -3.65 51.89
N PRO A 30 -0.13 -2.71 51.70
CA PRO A 30 -1.03 -2.68 50.54
C PRO A 30 -0.31 -2.76 49.18
N ALA A 31 0.89 -2.19 49.09
CA ALA A 31 1.76 -2.31 47.91
C ALA A 31 2.16 -3.75 47.56
N GLN A 32 2.36 -4.64 48.54
CA GLN A 32 2.70 -6.04 48.30
C GLN A 32 1.53 -6.81 47.71
N LEU A 33 0.31 -6.53 48.18
CA LEU A 33 -0.90 -7.10 47.62
C LEU A 33 -1.04 -6.73 46.14
N MET A 34 -0.84 -5.44 45.80
CA MET A 34 -0.88 -4.96 44.42
C MET A 34 0.19 -5.61 43.53
N VAL A 35 1.43 -5.78 44.03
CA VAL A 35 2.50 -6.51 43.31
C VAL A 35 2.10 -7.97 43.08
N GLN A 36 1.51 -8.63 44.08
CA GLN A 36 1.09 -10.02 43.97
C GLN A 36 -0.06 -10.19 42.96
N ASP A 37 -1.04 -9.29 42.99
CA ASP A 37 -2.14 -9.27 42.04
C ASP A 37 -1.65 -9.01 40.62
N TYR A 38 -0.75 -8.03 40.45
CA TYR A 38 -0.13 -7.76 39.15
C TYR A 38 0.71 -8.93 38.65
N ARG A 39 1.48 -9.60 39.54
CA ARG A 39 2.23 -10.82 39.19
C ARG A 39 1.32 -11.93 38.67
N ARG A 40 0.16 -12.16 39.31
CA ARG A 40 -0.82 -13.14 38.83
C ARG A 40 -1.40 -12.73 37.48
N PHE A 41 -1.74 -11.47 37.31
CA PHE A 41 -2.24 -10.93 36.05
C PHE A 41 -1.21 -11.08 34.92
N SER A 42 0.04 -10.65 35.14
CA SER A 42 1.12 -10.72 34.16
C SER A 42 1.44 -12.16 33.78
N PHE A 43 1.46 -13.08 34.75
CA PHE A 43 1.60 -14.51 34.48
C PHE A 43 0.51 -15.04 33.54
N VAL A 44 -0.75 -14.67 33.75
CA VAL A 44 -1.87 -15.14 32.92
C VAL A 44 -1.86 -14.46 31.55
N VAL A 45 -1.81 -13.13 31.51
CA VAL A 45 -1.96 -12.33 30.29
C VAL A 45 -0.69 -12.35 29.44
N ASN A 46 0.43 -11.90 30.02
CA ASN A 46 1.72 -11.85 29.33
C ASN A 46 2.34 -13.24 29.21
N GLY A 47 2.17 -14.13 30.19
CA GLY A 47 2.69 -15.49 30.10
C GLY A 47 1.80 -16.39 29.25
N CYS A 48 0.70 -16.87 29.84
CA CYS A 48 -0.10 -17.96 29.26
C CYS A 48 -0.82 -17.57 27.96
N ILE A 49 -1.59 -16.47 27.97
CA ILE A 49 -2.41 -16.07 26.82
C ILE A 49 -1.53 -15.62 25.66
N THR A 50 -0.52 -14.78 25.92
CA THR A 50 0.39 -14.32 24.86
C THR A 50 1.13 -15.47 24.21
N LEU A 51 1.65 -16.45 24.95
CA LEU A 51 2.32 -17.61 24.36
C LEU A 51 1.37 -18.48 23.54
N LEU A 52 0.13 -18.67 24.01
CA LEU A 52 -0.91 -19.37 23.26
C LEU A 52 -1.23 -18.64 21.94
N LEU A 53 -1.39 -17.32 21.98
CA LEU A 53 -1.63 -16.52 20.78
C LEU A 53 -0.43 -16.51 19.84
N ALA A 54 0.79 -16.41 20.36
CA ALA A 54 2.01 -16.43 19.57
C ALA A 54 2.16 -17.77 18.83
N THR A 55 1.93 -18.89 19.51
CA THR A 55 2.01 -20.22 18.88
C THR A 55 0.93 -20.41 17.80
N ILE A 56 -0.34 -20.10 18.11
CA ILE A 56 -1.43 -20.14 17.13
C ILE A 56 -1.14 -19.21 15.94
N GLY A 57 -0.64 -18.02 16.22
CA GLY A 57 -0.34 -17.00 15.23
C GLY A 57 0.80 -17.38 14.30
N VAL A 58 1.91 -17.92 14.81
CA VAL A 58 3.03 -18.40 14.00
C VAL A 58 2.58 -19.54 13.09
N VAL A 59 1.82 -20.51 13.62
CA VAL A 59 1.26 -21.61 12.82
C VAL A 59 0.29 -21.08 11.76
N GLY A 60 -0.61 -20.18 12.14
CA GLY A 60 -1.59 -19.57 11.25
C GLY A 60 -0.95 -18.77 10.11
N ASN A 61 0.10 -17.98 10.42
CA ASN A 61 0.85 -17.22 9.43
C ASN A 61 1.66 -18.14 8.51
N ALA A 62 2.20 -19.25 9.01
CA ALA A 62 2.84 -20.26 8.17
C ALA A 62 1.83 -20.89 7.18
N VAL A 63 0.63 -21.25 7.66
CA VAL A 63 -0.45 -21.77 6.81
C VAL A 63 -0.85 -20.73 5.75
N LEU A 64 -1.05 -19.47 6.14
CA LEU A 64 -1.37 -18.39 5.20
C LEU A 64 -0.25 -18.20 4.17
N PHE A 65 1.01 -18.27 4.58
CA PHE A 65 2.16 -18.15 3.68
C PHE A 65 2.19 -19.29 2.63
N VAL A 66 1.90 -20.52 3.04
CA VAL A 66 1.74 -21.66 2.12
C VAL A 66 0.57 -21.44 1.16
N GLN A 67 -0.58 -20.97 1.66
CA GLN A 67 -1.74 -20.66 0.81
C GLN A 67 -1.43 -19.57 -0.22
N ILE A 68 -0.67 -18.53 0.17
CA ILE A 68 -0.25 -17.46 -0.74
C ILE A 68 0.59 -18.02 -1.89
N ARG A 69 1.41 -19.06 -1.67
CA ARG A 69 2.18 -19.67 -2.76
C ARG A 69 1.32 -20.37 -3.80
N MET A 70 0.07 -20.73 -3.48
CA MET A 70 -0.83 -21.35 -4.46
C MET A 70 -1.36 -20.31 -5.47
N PRO A 71 -1.11 -20.50 -6.79
CA PRO A 71 -1.35 -19.46 -7.81
C PRO A 71 -2.83 -19.21 -8.13
N SER A 72 -3.77 -20.06 -7.68
CA SER A 72 -5.15 -20.05 -8.13
C SER A 72 -6.08 -19.08 -7.38
N ALA A 73 -5.69 -18.59 -6.19
CA ALA A 73 -6.62 -17.90 -5.29
C ALA A 73 -6.48 -16.37 -5.22
N MET A 74 -5.29 -15.82 -5.48
CA MET A 74 -5.00 -14.40 -5.18
C MET A 74 -4.16 -13.69 -6.25
N SER A 75 -4.41 -12.38 -6.43
CA SER A 75 -3.60 -11.57 -7.35
C SER A 75 -2.12 -11.55 -6.93
N SER A 76 -1.19 -11.62 -7.89
CA SER A 76 0.26 -11.61 -7.64
C SER A 76 0.72 -10.46 -6.74
N ARG A 77 0.10 -9.29 -6.91
CA ARG A 77 0.39 -8.08 -6.12
C ARG A 77 -0.03 -8.21 -4.66
N LEU A 78 -1.28 -8.59 -4.42
CA LEU A 78 -1.81 -8.79 -3.07
C LEU A 78 -1.02 -9.88 -2.33
N ARG A 79 -0.65 -10.96 -3.04
CA ARG A 79 0.19 -12.03 -2.49
C ARG A 79 1.51 -11.52 -1.92
N GLY A 80 2.21 -10.63 -2.66
CA GLY A 80 3.45 -10.02 -2.18
C GLY A 80 3.25 -9.22 -0.89
N HIS A 81 2.20 -8.40 -0.83
CA HIS A 81 1.91 -7.62 0.37
C HIS A 81 1.51 -8.48 1.58
N LEU A 82 0.68 -9.50 1.36
CA LEU A 82 0.27 -10.42 2.43
C LEU A 82 1.43 -11.29 2.91
N ALA A 83 2.33 -11.70 2.02
CA ALA A 83 3.53 -12.44 2.40
C ALA A 83 4.45 -11.60 3.30
N ALA A 84 4.66 -10.32 2.96
CA ALA A 84 5.40 -9.39 3.80
C ALA A 84 4.69 -9.18 5.15
N LEU A 85 3.36 -9.02 5.16
CA LEU A 85 2.59 -8.89 6.40
C LEU A 85 2.74 -10.13 7.31
N CYS A 86 2.69 -11.34 6.74
CA CYS A 86 2.92 -12.59 7.51
C CYS A 86 4.32 -12.64 8.11
N ALA A 87 5.33 -12.14 7.39
CA ALA A 87 6.71 -12.09 7.88
C ALA A 87 6.83 -11.12 9.07
N TRP A 88 6.24 -9.92 8.96
CA TRP A 88 6.21 -8.95 10.05
C TRP A 88 5.46 -9.48 11.28
N ASP A 89 4.28 -10.05 11.08
CA ASP A 89 3.48 -10.63 12.16
C ASP A 89 4.22 -11.79 12.85
N THR A 90 4.88 -12.66 12.10
CA THR A 90 5.68 -13.76 12.68
C THR A 90 6.86 -13.22 13.49
N LEU A 91 7.56 -12.20 12.98
CA LEU A 91 8.67 -11.56 13.69
C LEU A 91 8.18 -10.90 14.98
N LEU A 92 7.04 -10.22 14.94
CA LEU A 92 6.42 -9.58 16.10
C LEU A 92 6.02 -10.61 17.15
N LEU A 93 5.30 -11.66 16.77
CA LEU A 93 4.86 -12.72 17.69
C LEU A 93 6.04 -13.43 18.36
N CYS A 94 7.09 -13.76 17.60
CA CYS A 94 8.32 -14.31 18.17
C CYS A 94 8.97 -13.32 19.15
N SER A 95 9.07 -12.05 18.78
CA SER A 95 9.65 -11.01 19.64
C SER A 95 8.88 -10.84 20.94
N CYS A 96 7.54 -10.82 20.89
CA CYS A 96 6.67 -10.75 22.08
C CYS A 96 6.81 -12.01 22.96
N ALA A 97 6.84 -13.20 22.33
CA ALA A 97 7.04 -14.46 23.04
C ALA A 97 8.38 -14.47 23.81
N PHE A 98 9.48 -14.03 23.21
CA PHE A 98 10.78 -14.02 23.90
C PHE A 98 10.96 -12.85 24.89
N SER A 99 10.38 -11.67 24.60
CA SER A 99 10.58 -10.48 25.43
C SER A 99 9.74 -10.48 26.71
N TYR A 100 8.49 -10.91 26.68
CA TYR A 100 7.66 -10.95 27.89
C TYR A 100 6.82 -12.23 28.03
N GLY A 101 6.59 -12.97 26.94
CA GLY A 101 5.87 -14.25 26.96
C GLY A 101 6.49 -15.30 27.88
N ILE A 102 7.63 -15.82 27.45
CA ILE A 102 8.39 -16.86 28.17
C ILE A 102 8.83 -16.33 29.53
N LEU A 103 9.26 -15.07 29.61
CA LEU A 103 9.73 -14.48 30.86
C LEU A 103 8.62 -14.37 31.91
N SER A 104 7.44 -13.87 31.56
CA SER A 104 6.32 -13.79 32.50
C SER A 104 5.77 -15.17 32.86
N PHE A 105 5.83 -16.14 31.95
CA PHE A 105 5.46 -17.53 32.24
C PHE A 105 6.41 -18.18 33.25
N LEU A 106 7.73 -17.97 33.13
CA LEU A 106 8.71 -18.59 34.03
C LEU A 106 8.80 -17.91 35.40
N TYR A 107 8.72 -16.57 35.43
CA TYR A 107 9.00 -15.78 36.64
C TYR A 107 7.75 -15.13 37.27
N GLY A 108 6.58 -15.27 36.63
CA GLY A 108 5.32 -14.61 37.02
C GLY A 108 5.27 -13.12 36.68
N ILE A 109 6.43 -12.45 36.61
CA ILE A 109 6.59 -11.07 36.19
C ILE A 109 7.87 -10.96 35.37
N THR A 110 7.90 -10.10 34.35
CA THR A 110 9.08 -9.97 33.49
C THR A 110 10.27 -9.40 34.31
N PRO A 111 11.37 -10.14 34.49
CA PRO A 111 12.53 -9.66 35.21
C PRO A 111 13.41 -8.79 34.30
N PHE A 112 14.01 -7.74 34.86
CA PHE A 112 14.89 -6.81 34.12
C PHE A 112 16.38 -7.12 34.25
N TYR A 113 16.75 -8.23 34.88
CA TYR A 113 18.13 -8.60 35.21
C TYR A 113 18.51 -10.02 34.76
N GLY A 114 19.81 -10.32 34.75
CA GLY A 114 20.36 -11.62 34.35
C GLY A 114 20.17 -11.91 32.85
N THR A 115 19.93 -13.18 32.50
CA THR A 115 19.74 -13.62 31.10
C THR A 115 18.54 -12.92 30.43
N ALA A 116 17.50 -12.62 31.20
CA ALA A 116 16.33 -11.89 30.73
C ALA A 116 16.67 -10.47 30.22
N ALA A 117 17.67 -9.81 30.82
CA ALA A 117 18.11 -8.48 30.39
C ALA A 117 18.63 -8.50 28.94
N TYR A 118 19.38 -9.55 28.55
CA TYR A 118 19.86 -9.74 27.18
C TYR A 118 18.71 -10.01 26.20
N LEU A 119 17.74 -10.84 26.60
CA LEU A 119 16.56 -11.11 25.78
C LEU A 119 15.76 -9.82 25.54
N LEU A 120 15.54 -9.02 26.59
CA LEU A 120 14.87 -7.73 26.49
C LEU A 120 15.64 -6.74 25.62
N LEU A 121 16.97 -6.73 25.70
CA LEU A 121 17.81 -5.85 24.87
C LEU A 121 17.64 -6.14 23.37
N ILE A 122 17.49 -7.41 22.99
CA ILE A 122 17.40 -7.83 21.58
C ILE A 122 15.96 -7.83 21.08
N PHE A 123 15.05 -8.49 21.81
CA PHE A 123 13.70 -8.76 21.30
C PHE A 123 12.73 -7.61 21.50
N GLN A 124 12.94 -6.73 22.48
CA GLN A 124 12.08 -5.56 22.63
C GLN A 124 12.18 -4.59 21.44
N PRO A 125 13.38 -4.17 20.99
CA PRO A 125 13.47 -3.33 19.79
C PRO A 125 13.11 -4.08 18.50
N LEU A 126 13.32 -5.40 18.45
CA LEU A 126 12.84 -6.20 17.32
C LEU A 126 11.31 -6.22 17.26
N GLY A 127 10.64 -6.24 18.41
CA GLY A 127 9.19 -6.12 18.53
C GLY A 127 8.68 -4.77 18.04
N THR A 128 9.30 -3.66 18.45
CA THR A 128 8.90 -2.32 17.97
C THR A 128 9.16 -2.14 16.48
N PHE A 129 10.29 -2.66 15.98
CA PHE A 129 10.61 -2.73 14.55
C PHE A 129 9.54 -3.51 13.76
N ALA A 130 9.17 -4.70 14.24
CA ALA A 130 8.18 -5.54 13.58
C ALA A 130 6.77 -4.91 13.61
N ALA A 131 6.36 -4.32 14.74
CA ALA A 131 5.09 -3.62 14.87
C ALA A 131 4.99 -2.43 13.90
N CYS A 132 6.06 -1.62 13.81
CA CYS A 132 6.15 -0.52 12.84
C CYS A 132 6.07 -1.04 11.39
N GLY A 133 6.76 -2.15 11.09
CA GLY A 133 6.67 -2.84 9.81
C GLY A 133 5.24 -3.26 9.46
N THR A 134 4.52 -3.87 10.40
CA THR A 134 3.10 -4.25 10.24
C THR A 134 2.21 -3.04 9.94
N VAL A 135 2.34 -1.94 10.70
CA VAL A 135 1.54 -0.71 10.51
C VAL A 135 1.72 -0.15 9.10
N TRP A 136 2.98 0.05 8.68
CA TRP A 136 3.27 0.60 7.35
C TRP A 136 2.90 -0.35 6.22
N GLN A 137 3.01 -1.66 6.44
CA GLN A 137 2.56 -2.65 5.47
C GLN A 137 1.03 -2.59 5.27
N VAL A 138 0.25 -2.50 6.35
CA VAL A 138 -1.21 -2.33 6.28
C VAL A 138 -1.57 -0.99 5.62
N PHE A 139 -0.83 0.07 5.91
CA PHE A 139 -1.00 1.36 5.24
C PHE A 139 -0.77 1.28 3.73
N ALA A 140 0.33 0.66 3.30
CA ALA A 140 0.63 0.45 1.88
C ALA A 140 -0.48 -0.34 1.18
N ILE A 141 -0.95 -1.43 1.81
CA ILE A 141 -2.09 -2.21 1.31
C ILE A 141 -3.34 -1.33 1.18
N THR A 142 -3.60 -0.46 2.14
CA THR A 142 -4.76 0.44 2.15
C THR A 142 -4.69 1.47 1.03
N ILE A 143 -3.54 2.11 0.81
CA ILE A 143 -3.33 3.06 -0.29
C ILE A 143 -3.55 2.37 -1.63
N GLU A 144 -2.96 1.19 -1.86
CA GLU A 144 -3.12 0.49 -3.14
C GLU A 144 -4.60 0.23 -3.45
N ARG A 145 -5.40 -0.05 -2.43
CA ARG A 145 -6.83 -0.35 -2.59
C ARG A 145 -7.65 0.90 -2.80
N TYR A 146 -7.33 1.94 -2.06
CA TYR A 146 -7.90 3.25 -2.30
C TYR A 146 -7.66 3.68 -3.75
N LEU A 147 -6.44 3.52 -4.27
CA LEU A 147 -6.12 3.84 -5.67
C LEU A 147 -6.84 2.91 -6.66
N ALA A 148 -6.98 1.63 -6.34
CA ALA A 148 -7.72 0.68 -7.16
C ALA A 148 -9.19 1.06 -7.35
N VAL A 149 -9.82 1.58 -6.29
CA VAL A 149 -11.23 1.96 -6.30
C VAL A 149 -11.43 3.38 -6.84
N SER A 150 -10.65 4.35 -6.37
CA SER A 150 -10.82 5.76 -6.72
C SER A 150 -10.24 6.13 -8.10
N ARG A 151 -9.12 5.52 -8.51
CA ARG A 151 -8.36 5.89 -9.71
C ARG A 151 -7.81 4.66 -10.44
N PRO A 152 -8.67 3.80 -11.01
CA PRO A 152 -8.26 2.51 -11.59
C PRO A 152 -7.28 2.64 -12.78
N LEU A 153 -7.27 3.78 -13.47
CA LEU A 153 -6.33 4.04 -14.56
C LEU A 153 -4.93 4.38 -14.02
N GLN A 154 -4.84 5.28 -13.04
CA GLN A 154 -3.57 5.61 -12.40
C GLN A 154 -2.96 4.39 -11.70
N GLU A 155 -3.78 3.56 -11.07
CA GLU A 155 -3.33 2.32 -10.44
C GLU A 155 -2.64 1.38 -11.46
N ARG A 156 -3.12 1.30 -12.71
CA ARG A 156 -2.46 0.50 -13.76
C ARG A 156 -1.09 1.06 -14.14
N VAL A 157 -0.97 2.38 -14.24
CA VAL A 157 0.32 3.04 -14.54
C VAL A 157 1.30 2.81 -13.40
N LEU A 158 0.88 3.06 -12.16
CA LEU A 158 1.69 2.81 -10.95
C LEU A 158 2.12 1.35 -10.85
N LYS A 159 1.22 0.42 -11.15
CA LYS A 159 1.52 -1.02 -11.17
C LYS A 159 2.57 -1.40 -12.19
N ALA A 160 2.60 -0.72 -13.33
CA ALA A 160 3.60 -0.96 -14.37
C ALA A 160 4.97 -0.42 -13.97
N LYS A 161 5.03 0.72 -13.26
CA LYS A 161 6.28 1.38 -12.87
C LYS A 161 6.90 0.82 -11.60
N VAL A 162 6.10 0.54 -10.57
CA VAL A 162 6.60 0.20 -9.23
C VAL A 162 6.27 -1.24 -8.89
N SER A 163 7.31 -2.06 -8.71
CA SER A 163 7.18 -3.44 -8.27
C SER A 163 6.83 -3.52 -6.77
N VAL A 164 6.04 -4.52 -6.39
CA VAL A 164 5.68 -4.75 -4.98
C VAL A 164 6.90 -5.09 -4.14
N LYS A 165 7.88 -5.78 -4.72
CA LYS A 165 9.16 -6.10 -4.08
C LYS A 165 9.89 -4.81 -3.69
N ALA A 166 9.96 -3.83 -4.60
CA ALA A 166 10.57 -2.54 -4.31
C ALA A 166 9.87 -1.84 -3.15
N ILE A 167 8.53 -1.79 -3.14
CA ILE A 167 7.75 -1.20 -2.03
C ILE A 167 8.08 -1.87 -0.69
N CYS A 168 8.06 -3.20 -0.64
CA CYS A 168 8.33 -3.94 0.60
C CYS A 168 9.78 -3.76 1.08
N ILE A 169 10.75 -3.74 0.16
CA ILE A 169 12.17 -3.50 0.49
C ILE A 169 12.35 -2.08 1.01
N THR A 170 11.82 -1.07 0.31
CA THR A 170 11.89 0.33 0.77
C THR A 170 11.26 0.48 2.16
N LEU A 171 10.09 -0.13 2.39
CA LEU A 171 9.45 -0.13 3.71
C LEU A 171 10.33 -0.78 4.78
N ALA A 172 10.86 -1.98 4.52
CA ALA A 172 11.72 -2.68 5.47
C ALA A 172 12.97 -1.87 5.81
N THR A 173 13.62 -1.27 4.79
CA THR A 173 14.80 -0.42 4.98
C THR A 173 14.46 0.84 5.77
N THR A 174 13.38 1.54 5.44
CA THR A 174 12.96 2.76 6.16
C THR A 174 12.65 2.44 7.62
N VAL A 175 11.90 1.37 7.88
CA VAL A 175 11.58 0.95 9.26
C VAL A 175 12.86 0.54 10.01
N ALA A 176 13.82 -0.10 9.33
CA ALA A 176 15.08 -0.50 9.96
C ALA A 176 15.93 0.73 10.33
N LEU A 177 16.03 1.70 9.42
CA LEU A 177 16.75 2.96 9.66
C LEU A 177 16.12 3.79 10.77
N LEU A 178 14.80 3.73 10.96
CA LEU A 178 14.11 4.46 12.02
C LEU A 178 14.25 3.78 13.39
N ASN A 179 14.27 2.45 13.45
CA ASN A 179 14.18 1.72 14.73
C ASN A 179 15.52 1.18 15.24
N LEU A 180 16.40 0.66 14.37
CA LEU A 180 17.62 -0.03 14.79
C LEU A 180 18.72 0.90 15.32
N PRO A 181 18.98 2.07 14.72
CA PRO A 181 20.03 2.96 15.23
C PRO A 181 19.77 3.49 16.64
N LEU A 182 18.50 3.52 17.06
CA LEU A 182 18.09 4.09 18.34
C LEU A 182 18.32 3.15 19.53
N VAL A 183 18.34 1.84 19.29
CA VAL A 183 18.50 0.78 20.30
C VAL A 183 19.71 0.99 21.23
N PRO A 184 20.95 1.17 20.73
CA PRO A 184 22.12 1.33 21.61
C PRO A 184 22.09 2.63 22.42
N PHE A 185 21.28 3.62 22.03
CA PHE A 185 21.15 4.88 22.74
C PHE A 185 20.02 4.88 23.77
N GLU A 186 18.98 4.06 23.57
CA GLU A 186 17.88 3.94 24.53
C GLU A 186 18.21 3.01 25.68
N ARG A 187 18.96 1.93 25.42
CA ARG A 187 19.17 0.86 26.38
C ARG A 187 20.61 0.44 26.50
N MET A 188 21.03 0.22 27.73
CA MET A 188 22.33 -0.31 28.05
C MET A 188 22.21 -1.40 29.12
N LEU A 189 23.15 -2.34 29.06
CA LEU A 189 23.33 -3.30 30.12
C LEU A 189 24.27 -2.70 31.15
N VAL A 190 23.78 -2.55 32.38
CA VAL A 190 24.55 -2.05 33.51
C VAL A 190 24.84 -3.21 34.45
N PRO A 191 26.09 -3.39 34.90
CA PRO A 191 26.38 -4.38 35.93
C PRO A 191 25.66 -4.01 37.23
N CYS A 192 25.00 -4.98 37.85
CA CYS A 192 24.29 -4.82 39.11
C CYS A 192 24.54 -6.02 40.02
N ILE A 193 24.41 -5.82 41.33
CA ILE A 193 24.70 -6.82 42.34
C ILE A 193 23.36 -7.30 42.92
N ARG A 194 23.18 -8.62 42.98
CA ARG A 194 22.01 -9.25 43.60
C ARG A 194 22.43 -10.08 44.82
N PRO A 195 21.74 -9.95 45.96
CA PRO A 195 21.92 -10.87 47.07
C PRO A 195 21.31 -12.24 46.73
N GLN A 196 22.09 -13.31 46.87
CA GLN A 196 21.67 -14.70 46.73
C GLN A 196 21.89 -15.43 48.06
N VAL A 197 20.83 -16.00 48.61
CA VAL A 197 20.92 -16.80 49.84
C VAL A 197 21.41 -18.20 49.45
N ARG A 198 22.58 -18.59 49.95
CA ARG A 198 23.13 -19.95 49.78
C ARG A 198 22.36 -20.94 50.66
N ALA A 199 22.50 -22.23 50.34
CA ALA A 199 21.91 -23.32 51.13
C ALA A 199 22.36 -23.35 52.61
N ASN A 200 23.51 -22.75 52.93
CA ASN A 200 24.02 -22.62 54.30
C ASN A 200 23.47 -21.38 55.05
N GLY A 201 22.52 -20.64 54.47
CA GLY A 201 21.96 -19.42 55.05
C GLY A 201 22.84 -18.16 54.91
N SER A 202 24.04 -18.26 54.33
CA SER A 202 24.87 -17.08 54.05
C SER A 202 24.39 -16.34 52.79
N THR A 203 24.36 -15.01 52.85
CA THR A 203 24.04 -14.17 51.69
C THR A 203 25.32 -13.91 50.89
N GLU A 204 25.40 -14.45 49.69
CA GLU A 204 26.45 -14.14 48.72
C GLU A 204 25.96 -13.09 47.73
N TYR A 205 26.80 -12.13 47.39
CA TYR A 205 26.49 -11.11 46.40
C TYR A 205 27.00 -11.56 45.03
N VAL A 206 26.08 -11.80 44.10
CA VAL A 206 26.41 -12.20 42.73
C VAL A 206 26.28 -10.99 41.81
N SER A 207 27.34 -10.72 41.04
CA SER A 207 27.32 -9.71 39.99
C SER A 207 26.54 -10.25 38.78
N THR A 208 25.56 -9.48 38.33
CA THR A 208 24.72 -9.77 37.16
C THR A 208 24.59 -8.50 36.32
N VAL A 209 23.77 -8.53 35.27
CA VAL A 209 23.48 -7.35 34.45
C VAL A 209 21.99 -7.00 34.53
N MET A 210 21.68 -5.71 34.48
CA MET A 210 20.33 -5.19 34.38
C MET A 210 20.19 -4.38 33.11
N ASN A 211 19.04 -4.51 32.44
CA ASN A 211 18.68 -3.66 31.33
C ASN A 211 18.14 -2.34 31.88
N VAL A 212 18.87 -1.26 31.67
CA VAL A 212 18.51 0.08 32.16
C VAL A 212 18.39 1.02 30.97
N ALA A 213 17.46 1.96 31.04
CA ALA A 213 17.44 3.09 30.12
C ALA A 213 18.77 3.85 30.20
N ALA A 214 19.34 4.22 29.05
CA ALA A 214 20.66 4.85 29.02
C ALA A 214 20.69 6.19 29.80
N PRO A 215 21.84 6.54 30.40
CA PRO A 215 21.99 7.63 31.36
C PRO A 215 22.26 8.98 30.65
N LEU A 216 22.08 9.06 29.32
CA LEU A 216 21.92 10.35 28.63
C LEU A 216 20.81 11.21 29.29
N THR A 217 19.95 10.58 30.09
CA THR A 217 18.92 11.17 30.93
C THR A 217 19.36 11.57 32.35
N SER A 218 20.50 11.13 32.90
CA SER A 218 20.80 11.27 34.35
C SER A 218 21.82 12.35 34.71
N ASN A 219 22.53 12.96 33.76
CA ASN A 219 23.42 14.09 34.07
C ASN A 219 22.61 15.38 34.30
N ALA A 220 22.50 15.80 35.56
CA ALA A 220 21.79 16.99 36.00
C ALA A 220 22.24 18.28 35.26
N ILE A 221 23.50 18.35 34.83
CA ILE A 221 24.07 19.52 34.15
C ILE A 221 23.52 19.72 32.71
N TYR A 222 23.08 18.64 32.03
CA TYR A 222 22.42 18.74 30.72
C TYR A 222 20.90 18.93 30.81
N THR A 223 20.35 19.03 32.02
CA THR A 223 18.90 19.07 32.25
C THR A 223 18.35 20.50 32.29
N LEU A 224 19.21 21.52 32.41
CA LEU A 224 18.80 22.93 32.55
C LEU A 224 18.71 23.71 31.22
N SER A 225 19.05 23.12 30.09
CA SER A 225 19.03 23.80 28.79
C SER A 225 18.23 23.00 27.77
N CYS A 226 17.29 23.69 27.11
CA CYS A 226 16.47 23.34 25.94
C CYS A 226 16.88 22.11 25.08
N PRO A 227 18.16 21.85 24.73
CA PRO A 227 18.59 20.70 23.93
C PRO A 227 18.08 19.30 24.37
N LYS A 228 17.89 19.01 25.67
CA LYS A 228 17.47 17.65 26.11
C LYS A 228 15.99 17.37 25.83
N MET A 229 15.12 18.35 26.14
CA MET A 229 13.70 18.26 25.78
C MET A 229 13.52 18.33 24.26
N LEU A 230 14.32 19.14 23.56
CA LEU A 230 14.33 19.18 22.11
C LEU A 230 14.80 17.84 21.52
N HIS A 231 15.81 17.19 22.08
CA HIS A 231 16.28 15.89 21.61
C HIS A 231 15.24 14.79 21.85
N ILE A 232 14.64 14.71 23.05
CA ILE A 232 13.56 13.74 23.31
C ILE A 232 12.36 14.03 22.38
N ALA A 233 12.02 15.30 22.19
CA ALA A 233 10.92 15.71 21.32
C ALA A 233 11.20 15.40 19.83
N VAL A 234 12.42 15.65 19.35
CA VAL A 234 12.76 15.52 17.93
C VAL A 234 13.19 14.11 17.55
N CYS A 235 13.87 13.39 18.44
CA CYS A 235 14.42 12.07 18.15
C CYS A 235 13.49 10.92 18.56
N ASN A 236 12.66 11.11 19.59
CA ASN A 236 11.73 10.06 20.03
C ASN A 236 10.28 10.45 19.73
N PHE A 237 9.83 11.64 20.16
CA PHE A 237 8.42 12.01 20.05
C PHE A 237 7.95 12.24 18.61
N ILE A 238 8.63 13.06 17.81
CA ILE A 238 8.23 13.31 16.41
C ILE A 238 8.27 12.01 15.58
N PRO A 239 9.32 11.19 15.67
CA PRO A 239 9.36 9.94 14.93
C PRO A 239 8.29 8.95 15.38
N ASP A 240 8.01 8.87 16.68
CA ASP A 240 6.92 8.06 17.19
C ASP A 240 5.57 8.59 16.70
N LEU A 241 5.32 9.89 16.76
CA LEU A 241 4.07 10.52 16.32
C LEU A 241 3.79 10.31 14.81
N VAL A 242 4.81 10.56 14.00
CA VAL A 242 4.72 10.60 12.53
C VAL A 242 4.86 9.21 11.93
N PHE A 243 5.81 8.41 12.42
CA PHE A 243 6.15 7.12 11.81
C PHE A 243 5.65 5.91 12.57
N ARG A 244 5.35 5.98 13.87
CA ARG A 244 4.73 4.85 14.59
C ARG A 244 3.22 5.08 14.78
N PHE A 245 2.80 6.05 15.56
CA PHE A 245 1.41 6.33 15.98
C PHE A 245 1.25 7.79 16.41
N PRO A 246 0.19 8.55 16.06
CA PRO A 246 -1.12 8.19 15.51
C PRO A 246 -1.28 8.36 14.01
N MET A 247 -0.32 8.99 13.32
CA MET A 247 -0.50 9.46 11.95
C MET A 247 -0.81 8.33 10.95
N PRO A 248 -0.05 7.21 10.89
CA PRO A 248 -0.34 6.14 9.94
C PRO A 248 -1.72 5.50 10.16
N VAL A 249 -2.13 5.33 11.42
CA VAL A 249 -3.43 4.76 11.77
C VAL A 249 -4.57 5.67 11.36
N SER A 250 -4.44 6.97 11.62
CA SER A 250 -5.41 7.99 11.17
C SER A 250 -5.54 8.00 9.65
N LEU A 251 -4.43 7.90 8.91
CA LEU A 251 -4.48 7.79 7.45
C LEU A 251 -5.15 6.47 7.00
N ILE A 252 -4.86 5.34 7.65
CA ILE A 252 -5.54 4.06 7.36
C ILE A 252 -7.06 4.22 7.53
N ILE A 253 -7.52 4.86 8.61
CA ILE A 253 -8.94 5.11 8.85
C ILE A 253 -9.54 5.97 7.73
N VAL A 254 -8.93 7.12 7.44
CA VAL A 254 -9.41 8.06 6.40
C VAL A 254 -9.48 7.38 5.04
N PHE A 255 -8.43 6.68 4.63
CA PHE A 255 -8.42 5.98 3.34
C PHE A 255 -9.39 4.80 3.31
N THR A 256 -9.60 4.10 4.42
CA THR A 256 -10.59 3.01 4.49
C THR A 256 -12.00 3.55 4.32
N ILE A 257 -12.36 4.64 5.01
CA ILE A 257 -13.67 5.30 4.87
C ILE A 257 -13.87 5.80 3.44
N ARG A 258 -12.89 6.53 2.89
CA ARG A 258 -12.96 7.02 1.50
C ARG A 258 -13.12 5.87 0.51
N THR A 259 -12.40 4.77 0.69
CA THR A 259 -12.50 3.58 -0.17
C THR A 259 -13.91 2.99 -0.13
N LEU A 260 -14.51 2.87 1.05
CA LEU A 260 -15.89 2.39 1.20
C LEU A 260 -16.90 3.35 0.57
N GLN A 261 -16.75 4.65 0.78
CA GLN A 261 -17.62 5.66 0.17
C GLN A 261 -17.59 5.56 -1.36
N PHE A 262 -16.40 5.52 -1.97
CA PHE A 262 -16.27 5.37 -3.42
C PHE A 262 -16.85 4.05 -3.91
N ALA A 263 -16.62 2.95 -3.19
CA ALA A 263 -17.17 1.65 -3.54
C ALA A 263 -18.71 1.65 -3.51
N CYS A 264 -19.33 2.27 -2.50
CA CYS A 264 -20.78 2.39 -2.38
C CYS A 264 -21.38 3.32 -3.44
N VAL A 265 -20.77 4.48 -3.72
CA VAL A 265 -21.26 5.40 -4.75
C VAL A 265 -21.21 4.76 -6.14
N HIS A 266 -20.11 4.08 -6.47
CA HIS A 266 -20.01 3.33 -7.73
C HIS A 266 -20.87 2.06 -7.72
N ALA A 267 -21.37 1.62 -6.56
CA ALA A 267 -22.31 0.51 -6.45
C ALA A 267 -23.68 0.86 -7.05
N GLY A 268 -24.17 2.08 -6.83
CA GLY A 268 -25.54 2.52 -7.17
C GLY A 268 -25.81 2.80 -8.66
N ASN A 269 -24.80 3.22 -9.43
CA ASN A 269 -25.05 3.90 -10.72
C ASN A 269 -24.69 3.09 -11.99
N GLY A 270 -24.56 1.75 -11.95
CA GLY A 270 -24.11 0.98 -13.12
C GLY A 270 -24.75 -0.40 -13.29
N PRO A 271 -25.21 -0.78 -14.51
CA PRO A 271 -25.88 -2.07 -14.80
C PRO A 271 -24.93 -3.28 -14.90
N LEU A 272 -23.65 -3.16 -14.56
CA LEU A 272 -22.64 -4.24 -14.66
C LEU A 272 -22.57 -5.10 -13.40
N ASN A 273 -23.61 -5.90 -13.15
CA ASN A 273 -23.82 -6.61 -11.88
C ASN A 273 -23.21 -8.03 -11.79
N ILE A 274 -22.65 -8.59 -12.88
CA ILE A 274 -22.33 -10.03 -12.93
C ILE A 274 -20.91 -10.38 -12.43
N ASN A 275 -19.95 -9.45 -12.47
CA ASN A 275 -18.58 -9.66 -11.96
C ASN A 275 -18.31 -9.05 -10.57
N ARG A 276 -19.33 -8.50 -9.91
CA ARG A 276 -19.22 -7.83 -8.60
C ARG A 276 -18.97 -8.80 -7.44
N SER A 277 -19.61 -9.98 -7.45
CA SER A 277 -19.60 -10.88 -6.29
C SER A 277 -18.20 -11.38 -5.90
N ALA A 278 -17.31 -11.65 -6.87
CA ALA A 278 -15.96 -12.12 -6.59
C ALA A 278 -14.99 -10.98 -6.14
N LYS A 279 -15.14 -9.78 -6.69
CA LYS A 279 -14.30 -8.62 -6.33
C LYS A 279 -14.69 -8.00 -4.99
N ASN A 280 -15.96 -8.07 -4.61
CA ASN A 280 -16.46 -7.55 -3.34
C ASN A 280 -15.95 -8.37 -2.14
N GLY A 281 -15.70 -9.67 -2.31
CA GLY A 281 -15.15 -10.52 -1.24
C GLY A 281 -13.74 -10.09 -0.81
N THR A 282 -12.84 -9.85 -1.77
CA THR A 282 -11.48 -9.38 -1.48
C THR A 282 -11.49 -7.98 -0.85
N LEU A 283 -12.36 -7.08 -1.33
CA LEU A 283 -12.49 -5.74 -0.76
C LEU A 283 -12.97 -5.81 0.70
N MET A 284 -14.03 -6.59 0.96
CA MET A 284 -14.61 -6.72 2.30
C MET A 284 -13.62 -7.32 3.31
N VAL A 285 -12.91 -8.39 2.93
CA VAL A 285 -11.89 -9.02 3.79
C VAL A 285 -10.81 -8.04 4.18
N LEU A 286 -10.42 -7.17 3.25
CA LEU A 286 -9.36 -6.22 3.50
C LEU A 286 -9.82 -4.98 4.28
N THR A 287 -11.06 -4.53 4.07
CA THR A 287 -11.67 -3.56 4.98
C THR A 287 -11.74 -4.12 6.40
N LEU A 288 -12.11 -5.40 6.56
CA LEU A 288 -12.15 -6.04 7.87
C LEU A 288 -10.77 -6.15 8.51
N LEU A 289 -9.72 -6.43 7.72
CA LEU A 289 -8.32 -6.36 8.16
C LEU A 289 -8.00 -4.98 8.73
N ASN A 290 -8.36 -3.90 8.03
CA ASN A 290 -8.09 -2.53 8.46
C ASN A 290 -8.87 -2.14 9.72
N VAL A 291 -10.16 -2.48 9.79
CA VAL A 291 -10.99 -2.20 10.98
C VAL A 291 -10.42 -2.94 12.20
N LYS A 292 -10.10 -4.22 12.05
CA LYS A 292 -9.47 -5.02 13.10
C LYS A 292 -8.12 -4.41 13.51
N PHE A 293 -7.30 -4.00 12.54
CA PHE A 293 -6.02 -3.36 12.80
C PHE A 293 -6.18 -2.10 13.66
N VAL A 294 -7.11 -1.22 13.31
CA VAL A 294 -7.40 0.00 14.06
C VAL A 294 -7.82 -0.33 15.49
N VAL A 295 -8.82 -1.21 15.66
CA VAL A 295 -9.34 -1.57 16.99
C VAL A 295 -8.25 -2.14 17.90
N CYS A 296 -7.42 -3.06 17.38
CA CYS A 296 -6.35 -3.67 18.17
C CYS A 296 -5.21 -2.70 18.51
N HIS A 297 -4.96 -1.69 17.68
CA HIS A 297 -3.89 -0.71 17.92
C HIS A 297 -4.37 0.55 18.65
N SER A 298 -5.68 0.83 18.72
CA SER A 298 -6.21 2.02 19.39
C SER A 298 -5.81 2.11 20.86
N LEU A 299 -5.81 1.00 21.60
CA LEU A 299 -5.42 1.02 23.01
C LEU A 299 -3.92 1.28 23.19
N TYR A 300 -3.09 0.70 22.31
CA TYR A 300 -1.66 0.98 22.28
C TYR A 300 -1.37 2.45 21.98
N MET A 301 -2.12 3.04 21.04
CA MET A 301 -2.05 4.47 20.74
C MET A 301 -2.44 5.32 21.95
N TYR A 302 -3.52 4.96 22.62
CA TYR A 302 -3.98 5.66 23.81
C TYR A 302 -2.94 5.61 24.93
N ASN A 303 -2.37 4.43 25.20
CA ASN A 303 -1.32 4.26 26.21
C ASN A 303 -0.09 5.11 25.88
N THR A 304 0.37 5.08 24.62
CA THR A 304 1.50 5.90 24.17
C THR A 304 1.18 7.39 24.27
N ALA A 305 -0.04 7.81 23.92
CA ALA A 305 -0.45 9.20 24.03
C ALA A 305 -0.52 9.67 25.49
N MET A 306 -1.00 8.81 26.40
CA MET A 306 -1.02 9.09 27.83
C MET A 306 0.39 9.22 28.39
N ASP A 307 1.28 8.25 28.14
CA ASP A 307 2.68 8.31 28.57
C ASP A 307 3.37 9.60 28.08
N MET A 308 3.07 10.01 26.84
CA MET A 308 3.62 11.21 26.22
C MET A 308 3.03 12.52 26.76
N LEU A 309 1.74 12.54 27.10
CA LEU A 309 1.09 13.71 27.70
C LEU A 309 1.45 13.86 29.18
N GLU A 310 1.73 12.77 29.88
CA GLU A 310 1.99 12.78 31.32
C GLU A 310 3.42 13.24 31.64
N TYR A 311 4.41 12.84 30.82
CA TYR A 311 5.83 13.14 31.06
C TYR A 311 6.18 14.66 31.15
N PRO A 312 5.61 15.55 30.32
CA PRO A 312 5.84 16.99 30.44
C PRO A 312 5.05 17.63 31.59
N PHE A 313 3.84 17.15 31.88
CA PHE A 313 2.96 17.73 32.90
C PHE A 313 3.44 17.44 34.32
N LEU A 314 3.93 16.22 34.59
CA LEU A 314 4.46 15.86 35.91
C LEU A 314 5.78 16.58 36.25
N ASN A 315 6.64 16.83 35.26
CA ASN A 315 7.89 17.57 35.49
C ASN A 315 7.69 19.10 35.55
N GLY A 316 6.62 19.63 34.94
CA GLY A 316 6.28 21.05 34.98
C GLY A 316 5.44 21.48 36.19
N GLY A 317 4.77 20.54 36.87
CA GLY A 317 3.74 20.80 37.88
C GLY A 317 4.15 20.69 39.34
N ARG A 318 5.44 20.54 39.67
CA ARG A 318 5.96 20.29 41.04
C ARG A 318 5.76 21.42 42.08
N LYS A 319 4.78 22.31 41.88
CA LYS A 319 4.42 23.40 42.81
C LYS A 319 2.93 23.54 43.09
N ARG A 320 2.10 22.54 42.78
CA ARG A 320 0.64 22.63 43.06
C ARG A 320 0.04 21.34 43.63
N GLU A 321 0.83 20.59 44.40
CA GLU A 321 0.31 19.56 45.31
C GLU A 321 0.15 20.23 46.67
N ASP A 322 -1.06 20.58 47.06
CA ASP A 322 -1.39 20.73 48.49
C ASP A 322 -2.87 20.46 48.83
N GLU A 323 -3.86 20.43 47.90
CA GLU A 323 -5.27 20.40 48.36
C GLU A 323 -6.31 19.49 47.67
N GLU A 324 -6.05 18.80 46.55
CA GLU A 324 -7.09 17.94 45.94
C GLU A 324 -6.65 16.48 45.75
N GLY A 325 -7.11 15.62 46.66
CA GLY A 325 -7.26 14.17 46.48
C GLY A 325 -5.96 13.39 46.26
N GLN A 326 -5.33 12.94 47.35
CA GLN A 326 -4.20 12.00 47.38
C GLN A 326 -4.57 10.67 46.68
N GLN A 327 -4.52 10.63 45.36
CA GLN A 327 -4.57 9.37 44.62
C GLN A 327 -3.20 8.71 44.81
N ASN A 328 -3.19 7.51 45.39
CA ASN A 328 -1.96 6.82 45.74
C ASN A 328 -1.08 6.67 44.48
N PRO A 329 0.16 7.20 44.46
CA PRO A 329 1.03 7.17 43.28
C PRO A 329 1.32 5.73 42.80
N PHE A 330 1.20 4.75 43.70
CA PHE A 330 1.31 3.33 43.39
C PHE A 330 0.16 2.80 42.52
N GLU A 331 -1.07 3.21 42.78
CA GLU A 331 -2.23 2.77 41.99
C GLU A 331 -2.12 3.23 40.55
N HIS A 332 -1.69 4.49 40.35
CA HIS A 332 -1.45 5.03 39.03
C HIS A 332 -0.41 4.20 38.27
N PHE A 333 0.74 3.91 38.90
CA PHE A 333 1.79 3.11 38.30
C PHE A 333 1.32 1.70 37.88
N PHE A 334 0.58 0.99 38.74
CA PHE A 334 0.04 -0.33 38.39
C PHE A 334 -1.01 -0.25 37.28
N ASN A 335 -1.89 0.75 37.30
CA ASN A 335 -2.88 0.95 36.24
C ASN A 335 -2.22 1.12 34.86
N THR A 336 -1.12 1.88 34.78
CA THR A 336 -0.33 2.02 33.55
C THR A 336 0.28 0.67 33.11
N LEU A 337 0.77 -0.15 34.04
CA LEU A 337 1.27 -1.50 33.72
C LEU A 337 0.17 -2.42 33.18
N TYR A 338 -1.00 -2.46 33.84
CA TYR A 338 -2.15 -3.24 33.36
C TYR A 338 -2.57 -2.79 31.96
N MET A 339 -2.67 -1.49 31.71
CA MET A 339 -3.05 -0.95 30.40
C MET A 339 -2.02 -1.28 29.33
N THR A 340 -0.73 -1.17 29.65
CA THR A 340 0.38 -1.51 28.74
C THR A 340 0.34 -2.98 28.35
N ASP A 341 0.14 -3.88 29.31
CA ASP A 341 0.07 -5.33 29.07
C ASP A 341 -1.16 -5.71 28.23
N VAL A 342 -2.33 -5.10 28.49
CA VAL A 342 -3.53 -5.31 27.67
C VAL A 342 -3.33 -4.77 26.25
N ALA A 343 -2.71 -3.59 26.10
CA ALA A 343 -2.41 -3.02 24.80
C ALA A 343 -1.46 -3.93 24.00
N ASN A 344 -0.40 -4.44 24.63
CA ASN A 344 0.53 -5.39 24.03
C ASN A 344 -0.18 -6.69 23.62
N LEU A 345 -1.07 -7.21 24.48
CA LEU A 345 -1.88 -8.38 24.16
C LEU A 345 -2.76 -8.16 22.92
N LEU A 346 -3.39 -7.00 22.77
CA LEU A 346 -4.22 -6.68 21.60
C LEU A 346 -3.41 -6.64 20.30
N VAL A 347 -2.17 -6.13 20.36
CA VAL A 347 -1.24 -6.15 19.23
C VAL A 347 -0.86 -7.59 18.86
N VAL A 348 -0.55 -8.43 19.85
CA VAL A 348 -0.29 -9.87 19.64
C VAL A 348 -1.52 -10.57 19.05
N LEU A 349 -2.71 -10.30 19.59
CA LEU A 349 -3.98 -10.85 19.10
C LEU A 349 -4.22 -10.47 17.64
N HIS A 350 -3.92 -9.22 17.26
CA HIS A 350 -4.02 -8.77 15.87
C HIS A 350 -3.18 -9.66 14.95
N SER A 351 -1.88 -9.74 15.20
CA SER A 351 -0.94 -10.51 14.38
C SER A 351 -1.22 -12.00 14.39
N ALA A 352 -1.74 -12.54 15.50
CA ALA A 352 -2.06 -13.95 15.63
C ALA A 352 -3.31 -14.38 14.85
N THR A 353 -4.21 -13.45 14.53
CA THR A 353 -5.52 -13.78 13.94
C THR A 353 -5.69 -13.26 12.50
N ASN A 354 -4.65 -12.71 11.88
CA ASN A 354 -4.73 -12.18 10.51
C ASN A 354 -5.03 -13.27 9.47
N TRP A 355 -4.47 -14.47 9.64
CA TRP A 355 -4.71 -15.63 8.78
C TRP A 355 -6.18 -16.07 8.70
N LEU A 356 -6.95 -15.92 9.80
CA LEU A 356 -8.37 -16.29 9.85
C LEU A 356 -9.20 -15.54 8.80
N LEU A 357 -8.84 -14.29 8.49
CA LEU A 357 -9.54 -13.45 7.51
C LEU A 357 -9.41 -14.01 6.09
N PHE A 358 -8.31 -14.70 5.81
CA PHE A 358 -8.00 -15.19 4.48
C PHE A 358 -8.39 -16.66 4.27
N LEU A 359 -8.54 -17.45 5.34
CA LEU A 359 -9.02 -18.84 5.27
C LEU A 359 -10.35 -18.96 4.49
N ARG A 360 -11.31 -18.09 4.80
CA ARG A 360 -12.68 -18.17 4.26
C ARG A 360 -12.76 -17.79 2.77
N THR A 361 -11.77 -17.07 2.25
CA THR A 361 -11.76 -16.63 0.85
C THR A 361 -11.30 -17.70 -0.13
N SER A 362 -10.55 -18.71 0.35
CA SER A 362 -9.96 -19.76 -0.48
C SER A 362 -10.86 -20.98 -0.67
N THR A 363 -11.77 -21.26 0.28
CA THR A 363 -12.57 -22.50 0.34
C THR A 363 -13.80 -22.52 -0.55
N ARG A 364 -13.94 -21.61 -1.52
CA ARG A 364 -14.87 -21.83 -2.63
C ARG A 364 -14.09 -22.51 -3.76
N PRO A 365 -13.96 -23.85 -3.76
CA PRO A 365 -13.51 -24.54 -4.95
C PRO A 365 -14.47 -24.10 -6.04
N ARG A 366 -13.91 -23.44 -7.06
CA ARG A 366 -14.62 -23.05 -8.27
C ARG A 366 -15.08 -24.37 -8.88
N ARG A 367 -16.27 -24.82 -8.47
CA ARG A 367 -16.91 -26.06 -8.90
C ARG A 367 -16.78 -26.03 -10.40
N LYS A 368 -15.95 -26.92 -10.96
CA LYS A 368 -15.76 -27.08 -12.39
C LYS A 368 -17.13 -27.44 -12.94
N ARG A 369 -17.94 -26.43 -13.24
CA ARG A 369 -19.18 -26.59 -13.99
C ARG A 369 -18.70 -26.84 -15.41
N SER A 370 -18.34 -28.10 -15.63
CA SER A 370 -18.33 -28.74 -16.93
C SER A 370 -19.72 -28.52 -17.51
N GLN A 371 -19.89 -27.41 -18.21
CA GLN A 371 -21.05 -27.20 -19.04
C GLN A 371 -20.51 -27.03 -20.46
N ASN A 372 -20.38 -28.18 -21.11
CA ASN A 372 -20.45 -28.36 -22.56
C ASN A 372 -21.70 -27.66 -23.09
N ARG A 373 -21.66 -26.34 -23.22
CA ARG A 373 -22.53 -25.63 -24.16
C ARG A 373 -21.64 -24.78 -25.04
N ALA A 374 -21.40 -25.34 -26.22
CA ALA A 374 -21.16 -24.58 -27.43
C ALA A 374 -22.29 -23.55 -27.57
N SER A 375 -22.04 -22.33 -27.12
CA SER A 375 -22.75 -21.14 -27.59
C SER A 375 -21.70 -20.07 -27.83
N PHE A 376 -21.27 -20.05 -29.08
CA PHE A 376 -20.54 -18.99 -29.73
C PHE A 376 -21.37 -17.69 -29.58
N GLY A 377 -20.85 -16.69 -28.87
CA GLY A 377 -21.54 -15.41 -28.74
C GLY A 377 -21.20 -14.64 -27.47
N SER A 378 -20.59 -13.47 -27.65
CA SER A 378 -20.36 -12.42 -26.64
C SER A 378 -19.21 -12.63 -25.66
N THR A 379 -17.99 -12.50 -26.20
CA THR A 379 -16.75 -12.31 -25.45
C THR A 379 -16.65 -10.92 -24.82
N ALA A 380 -17.17 -10.75 -23.61
CA ALA A 380 -16.78 -9.68 -22.69
C ALA A 380 -15.58 -10.14 -21.83
N TYR A 381 -14.41 -10.24 -22.44
CA TYR A 381 -13.17 -10.62 -21.76
C TYR A 381 -12.50 -9.40 -21.11
N GLY A 382 -12.86 -9.13 -19.86
CA GLY A 382 -12.06 -8.35 -18.93
C GLY A 382 -10.93 -9.20 -18.34
N VAL A 383 -9.96 -9.61 -19.17
CA VAL A 383 -8.75 -10.29 -18.70
C VAL A 383 -7.76 -9.21 -18.24
N THR A 384 -7.82 -8.85 -16.97
CA THR A 384 -6.69 -8.19 -16.30
C THR A 384 -5.61 -9.23 -16.06
N LEU A 385 -4.79 -9.50 -17.07
CA LEU A 385 -3.61 -10.35 -16.95
C LEU A 385 -2.61 -9.68 -16.01
N SER A 386 -2.40 -10.34 -14.88
CA SER A 386 -1.38 -10.02 -13.88
C SER A 386 0.00 -10.03 -14.54
N THR A 387 0.73 -8.94 -14.40
CA THR A 387 1.98 -8.59 -15.10
C THR A 387 3.24 -9.35 -14.67
N SER A 388 3.16 -10.33 -13.76
CA SER A 388 4.34 -11.06 -13.28
C SER A 388 4.67 -12.26 -14.17
N ASP A 389 5.72 -12.14 -14.99
CA ASP A 389 6.53 -13.21 -15.62
C ASP A 389 5.76 -14.42 -16.13
N THR A 390 4.65 -14.18 -16.81
CA THR A 390 4.02 -15.22 -17.63
C THR A 390 4.92 -15.48 -18.84
N SER A 391 5.46 -16.71 -18.94
CA SER A 391 6.21 -17.20 -20.10
C SER A 391 5.49 -16.80 -21.41
N LYS A 392 6.27 -16.44 -22.45
CA LYS A 392 5.77 -16.15 -23.80
C LYS A 392 4.83 -17.26 -24.31
N GLU A 393 5.14 -18.50 -23.92
CA GLU A 393 4.40 -19.72 -24.27
C GLU A 393 2.92 -19.71 -23.88
N ILE A 394 2.52 -18.88 -22.90
CA ILE A 394 1.10 -18.77 -22.51
C ILE A 394 0.27 -18.14 -23.64
N PHE A 395 0.87 -17.24 -24.42
CA PHE A 395 0.19 -16.52 -25.50
C PHE A 395 0.36 -17.22 -26.84
N ILE A 396 1.60 -17.56 -27.16
CA ILE A 396 1.98 -18.24 -28.40
C ILE A 396 3.26 -19.04 -28.15
N SER A 397 3.32 -20.26 -28.67
CA SER A 397 4.57 -21.03 -28.63
C SER A 397 5.61 -20.40 -29.56
N THR A 398 6.89 -20.54 -29.26
CA THR A 398 7.97 -20.02 -30.10
C THR A 398 7.87 -20.55 -31.54
N THR A 399 7.47 -21.81 -31.69
CA THR A 399 7.21 -22.46 -33.00
C THR A 399 6.02 -21.87 -33.72
N ASP A 400 4.91 -21.59 -33.02
CA ASP A 400 3.76 -20.93 -33.65
C ASP A 400 4.13 -19.48 -34.06
N ALA A 401 4.95 -18.78 -33.27
CA ALA A 401 5.43 -17.45 -33.61
C ALA A 401 6.34 -17.45 -34.84
N SER A 402 7.23 -18.44 -35.00
CA SER A 402 8.06 -18.57 -36.20
C SER A 402 7.23 -18.89 -37.45
N LEU A 403 6.21 -19.75 -37.32
CA LEU A 403 5.28 -20.03 -38.42
C LEU A 403 4.48 -18.79 -38.83
N LEU A 404 4.04 -17.97 -37.87
CA LEU A 404 3.38 -16.69 -38.16
C LEU A 404 4.32 -15.69 -38.84
N LEU A 405 5.59 -15.66 -38.42
CA LEU A 405 6.60 -14.80 -39.03
C LEU A 405 6.87 -15.20 -40.48
N GLU A 406 7.01 -16.50 -40.77
CA GLU A 406 7.16 -17.01 -42.14
C GLU A 406 5.92 -16.69 -42.99
N ALA A 407 4.72 -16.86 -42.42
CA ALA A 407 3.47 -16.54 -43.11
C ALA A 407 3.25 -15.04 -43.35
N LEU A 408 3.76 -14.18 -42.45
CA LEU A 408 3.80 -12.73 -42.66
C LEU A 408 4.77 -12.39 -43.80
N ARG A 409 5.97 -12.98 -43.79
CA ARG A 409 7.02 -12.76 -44.80
C ARG A 409 6.67 -13.26 -46.19
N ALA A 410 5.74 -14.21 -46.29
CA ALA A 410 5.19 -14.67 -47.56
C ALA A 410 4.18 -13.68 -48.18
N GLN A 411 3.70 -12.69 -47.41
CA GLN A 411 2.77 -11.65 -47.88
C GLN A 411 3.53 -10.36 -48.18
N SER A 412 3.08 -9.60 -49.19
CA SER A 412 3.60 -8.25 -49.40
C SER A 412 3.11 -7.29 -48.30
N ALA A 413 3.88 -6.25 -48.00
CA ALA A 413 3.45 -5.19 -47.08
C ALA A 413 2.10 -4.58 -47.49
N HIS A 414 1.87 -4.48 -48.80
CA HIS A 414 0.63 -4.04 -49.39
C HIS A 414 -0.54 -4.97 -49.01
N GLU A 415 -0.43 -6.27 -49.31
CA GLU A 415 -1.48 -7.26 -49.03
C GLU A 415 -1.83 -7.39 -47.55
N PHE A 416 -0.83 -7.29 -46.67
CA PHE A 416 -1.02 -7.44 -45.24
C PHE A 416 -1.63 -6.19 -44.59
N ALA A 417 -1.03 -5.02 -44.82
CA ALA A 417 -1.30 -3.84 -44.01
C ALA A 417 -2.30 -2.85 -44.63
N VAL A 418 -2.47 -2.78 -45.95
CA VAL A 418 -3.47 -1.87 -46.57
C VAL A 418 -4.90 -2.15 -46.08
N PRO A 419 -5.35 -3.42 -45.95
CA PRO A 419 -6.67 -3.71 -45.38
C PRO A 419 -6.83 -3.24 -43.93
N LEU A 420 -5.74 -3.20 -43.16
CA LEU A 420 -5.76 -2.70 -41.78
C LEU A 420 -5.90 -1.18 -41.76
N VAL A 421 -5.15 -0.47 -42.60
CA VAL A 421 -5.21 0.99 -42.71
C VAL A 421 -6.59 1.44 -43.20
N SER A 422 -7.13 0.76 -44.22
CA SER A 422 -8.49 0.98 -44.72
C SER A 422 -9.55 0.81 -43.62
N ALA A 423 -9.52 -0.32 -42.91
CA ALA A 423 -10.47 -0.58 -41.81
C ALA A 423 -10.34 0.45 -40.67
N LEU A 424 -9.14 0.98 -40.41
CA LEU A 424 -8.94 2.03 -39.42
C LEU A 424 -9.46 3.39 -39.90
N SER A 425 -9.26 3.75 -41.16
CA SER A 425 -9.80 4.99 -41.74
C SER A 425 -11.33 5.01 -41.72
N GLU A 426 -12.00 3.88 -41.97
CA GLU A 426 -13.46 3.78 -41.89
C GLU A 426 -13.99 4.04 -40.47
N THR A 427 -13.20 3.71 -39.44
CA THR A 427 -13.62 3.84 -38.04
C THR A 427 -13.23 5.17 -37.38
N SER A 428 -12.38 5.97 -38.02
CA SER A 428 -11.86 7.20 -37.43
C SER A 428 -11.70 8.30 -38.47
N ALA A 429 -12.53 9.35 -38.37
CA ALA A 429 -12.47 10.51 -39.25
C ALA A 429 -11.07 11.14 -39.28
N ALA A 430 -10.40 11.28 -38.13
CA ALA A 430 -9.03 11.81 -38.06
C ALA A 430 -8.01 10.98 -38.86
N VAL A 431 -8.23 9.67 -38.96
CA VAL A 431 -7.40 8.78 -39.78
C VAL A 431 -7.78 8.91 -41.26
N ALA A 432 -9.07 8.99 -41.58
CA ALA A 432 -9.55 9.23 -42.94
C ALA A 432 -9.04 10.56 -43.52
N ASP A 433 -9.10 11.64 -42.73
CA ASP A 433 -8.65 12.98 -43.10
C ASP A 433 -7.16 13.00 -43.46
N TYR A 434 -6.35 12.21 -42.74
CA TYR A 434 -4.91 12.08 -43.03
C TYR A 434 -4.62 11.47 -44.40
N PHE A 435 -5.55 10.67 -44.93
CA PHE A 435 -5.38 9.97 -46.19
C PHE A 435 -6.16 10.61 -47.35
N MET A 436 -6.79 11.77 -47.19
CA MET A 436 -7.56 12.45 -48.24
C MET A 436 -6.73 12.65 -49.54
N GLY A 437 -7.34 12.36 -50.69
CA GLY A 437 -6.74 12.50 -52.02
C GLY A 437 -7.65 11.95 -53.12
N ASP A 438 -7.34 12.27 -54.38
CA ASP A 438 -8.16 11.87 -55.55
C ASP A 438 -7.83 10.45 -56.07
N GLU A 439 -6.68 9.90 -55.71
CA GLU A 439 -6.22 8.56 -56.11
C GLU A 439 -7.00 7.44 -55.39
N ALA A 440 -6.98 6.23 -55.96
CA ALA A 440 -7.50 5.03 -55.28
C ALA A 440 -6.80 4.86 -53.92
N PHE A 441 -7.54 4.48 -52.87
CA PHE A 441 -7.05 4.50 -51.49
C PHE A 441 -5.77 3.67 -51.29
N ASP A 442 -5.67 2.55 -51.97
CA ASP A 442 -4.55 1.61 -51.95
C ASP A 442 -3.32 2.11 -52.73
N GLU A 443 -3.49 2.99 -53.71
CA GLU A 443 -2.40 3.56 -54.51
C GLU A 443 -1.76 4.79 -53.85
N ARG A 444 -2.43 5.40 -52.86
CA ARG A 444 -1.97 6.63 -52.19
C ARG A 444 -0.60 6.42 -51.53
N PRO A 445 0.43 7.25 -51.84
CA PRO A 445 1.76 7.12 -51.23
C PRO A 445 1.77 7.22 -49.70
N ALA A 446 0.82 7.96 -49.10
CA ALA A 446 0.66 8.04 -47.66
C ALA A 446 0.19 6.71 -47.04
N VAL A 447 -0.77 6.04 -47.68
CA VAL A 447 -1.29 4.73 -47.24
C VAL A 447 -0.19 3.68 -47.35
N LEU A 448 0.55 3.66 -48.47
CA LEU A 448 1.66 2.74 -48.69
C LEU A 448 2.76 2.90 -47.63
N ARG A 449 3.14 4.14 -47.28
CA ARG A 449 4.13 4.40 -46.22
C ARG A 449 3.67 3.87 -44.85
N VAL A 450 2.41 4.09 -44.50
CA VAL A 450 1.86 3.60 -43.23
C VAL A 450 1.75 2.07 -43.24
N ALA A 451 1.34 1.49 -44.38
CA ALA A 451 1.26 0.05 -44.56
C ALA A 451 2.64 -0.63 -44.38
N CYS A 452 3.70 -0.10 -44.99
CA CYS A 452 5.06 -0.58 -44.78
C CYS A 452 5.48 -0.48 -43.32
N ALA A 453 5.23 0.66 -42.65
CA ALA A 453 5.59 0.82 -41.24
C ALA A 453 4.85 -0.17 -40.31
N VAL A 454 3.57 -0.46 -40.59
CA VAL A 454 2.78 -1.48 -39.88
C VAL A 454 3.35 -2.87 -40.11
N TYR A 455 3.71 -3.19 -41.36
CA TYR A 455 4.30 -4.48 -41.72
C TYR A 455 5.65 -4.68 -41.03
N ASP A 456 6.55 -3.71 -41.09
CA ASP A 456 7.87 -3.76 -40.46
C ASP A 456 7.75 -3.93 -38.93
N PHE A 457 6.81 -3.22 -38.31
CA PHE A 457 6.53 -3.38 -36.88
C PHE A 457 6.07 -4.81 -36.54
N MET A 458 5.16 -5.37 -37.35
CA MET A 458 4.67 -6.74 -37.14
C MET A 458 5.75 -7.79 -37.39
N ASP A 459 6.62 -7.60 -38.38
CA ASP A 459 7.77 -8.48 -38.65
C ASP A 459 8.74 -8.48 -37.48
N GLN A 460 9.15 -7.29 -36.99
CA GLN A 460 10.02 -7.17 -35.84
C GLN A 460 9.41 -7.82 -34.59
N LEU A 461 8.12 -7.59 -34.36
CA LEU A 461 7.45 -8.09 -33.16
C LEU A 461 7.26 -9.61 -33.19
N LEU A 462 6.91 -10.19 -34.33
CA LEU A 462 6.87 -11.64 -34.51
C LEU A 462 8.27 -12.25 -34.44
N GLY A 463 9.29 -11.54 -34.95
CA GLY A 463 10.71 -11.90 -34.77
C GLY A 463 11.11 -11.98 -33.30
N HIS A 464 10.78 -10.97 -32.50
CA HIS A 464 11.02 -10.98 -31.05
C HIS A 464 10.22 -12.07 -30.31
N LEU A 465 9.04 -12.45 -30.80
CA LEU A 465 8.26 -13.57 -30.24
C LEU A 465 8.87 -14.93 -30.59
N ALA A 466 9.42 -15.07 -31.80
CA ALA A 466 10.08 -16.27 -32.28
C ALA A 466 11.50 -16.45 -31.70
N ASP A 467 12.18 -15.38 -31.28
CA ASP A 467 13.50 -15.48 -30.64
C ASP A 467 13.34 -15.72 -29.12
N PRO A 468 13.87 -16.84 -28.57
CA PRO A 468 13.84 -17.13 -27.15
C PRO A 468 14.63 -16.14 -26.29
N ARG A 469 15.54 -15.35 -26.87
CA ARG A 469 16.38 -14.39 -26.13
C ARG A 469 15.64 -13.16 -25.64
N TYR A 470 14.63 -12.70 -26.38
CA TYR A 470 13.84 -11.54 -25.97
C TYR A 470 12.93 -11.91 -24.80
N CYS A 471 12.61 -10.98 -23.91
CA CYS A 471 11.65 -11.25 -22.85
C CYS A 471 10.28 -10.65 -23.17
N LEU A 472 9.21 -11.18 -22.56
CA LEU A 472 7.86 -10.67 -22.80
C LEU A 472 7.71 -9.20 -22.36
N SER A 473 8.51 -8.74 -21.40
CA SER A 473 8.53 -7.33 -20.98
C SER A 473 8.99 -6.40 -22.11
N ASP A 474 10.00 -6.78 -22.90
CA ASP A 474 10.48 -5.95 -24.01
C ASP A 474 9.37 -5.75 -25.06
N ILE A 475 8.66 -6.82 -25.38
CA ILE A 475 7.54 -6.80 -26.33
C ILE A 475 6.40 -5.92 -25.78
N ARG A 476 6.07 -6.04 -24.49
CA ARG A 476 5.07 -5.18 -23.84
C ARG A 476 5.47 -3.71 -23.90
N GLU A 477 6.73 -3.42 -23.63
CA GLU A 477 7.27 -2.06 -23.68
C GLU A 477 7.20 -1.48 -25.08
N GLN A 478 7.56 -2.25 -26.10
CA GLN A 478 7.47 -1.87 -27.51
C GLN A 478 6.01 -1.59 -27.95
N CYS A 479 5.06 -2.45 -27.56
CA CYS A 479 3.63 -2.18 -27.83
C CYS A 479 3.14 -0.92 -27.10
N ARG A 480 3.53 -0.74 -25.83
CA ARG A 480 3.12 0.43 -25.04
C ARG A 480 3.71 1.72 -25.58
N SER A 481 4.97 1.72 -26.02
CA SER A 481 5.61 2.89 -26.60
C SER A 481 4.93 3.32 -27.90
N LEU A 482 4.56 2.36 -28.75
CA LEU A 482 3.77 2.63 -29.96
C LEU A 482 2.39 3.20 -29.63
N GLY A 483 1.70 2.62 -28.65
CA GLY A 483 0.42 3.14 -28.16
C GLY A 483 0.51 4.57 -27.63
N ALA A 484 1.56 4.87 -26.85
CA ALA A 484 1.84 6.21 -26.35
C ALA A 484 2.12 7.19 -27.51
N LEU A 485 2.91 6.78 -28.51
CA LEU A 485 3.21 7.58 -29.70
C LEU A 485 1.93 7.93 -30.48
N HIS A 486 1.04 6.95 -30.71
CA HIS A 486 -0.26 7.20 -31.34
C HIS A 486 -1.07 8.25 -30.57
N ARG A 487 -1.10 8.15 -29.22
CA ARG A 487 -1.81 9.13 -28.40
C ARG A 487 -1.20 10.53 -28.49
N ARG A 488 0.13 10.65 -28.51
CA ARG A 488 0.83 11.95 -28.71
C ARG A 488 0.49 12.59 -30.05
N ARG A 489 0.24 11.77 -31.08
CA ARG A 489 -0.20 12.23 -32.41
C ARG A 489 -1.71 12.47 -32.50
N GLY A 490 -2.44 12.46 -31.39
CA GLY A 490 -3.89 12.71 -31.38
C GLY A 490 -4.74 11.54 -31.87
N VAL A 491 -4.15 10.37 -32.13
CA VAL A 491 -4.91 9.19 -32.56
C VAL A 491 -5.58 8.57 -31.33
N GLU A 492 -6.90 8.60 -31.29
CA GLU A 492 -7.68 8.00 -30.22
C GLU A 492 -7.96 6.52 -30.49
N PHE A 493 -7.66 5.65 -29.52
CA PHE A 493 -8.01 4.23 -29.59
C PHE A 493 -9.49 4.01 -29.28
N HIS A 494 -10.35 4.22 -30.29
CA HIS A 494 -11.76 3.87 -30.19
C HIS A 494 -11.97 2.35 -30.10
N VAL A 495 -13.04 1.95 -29.41
CA VAL A 495 -13.39 0.53 -29.25
C VAL A 495 -13.67 -0.13 -30.60
N GLU A 496 -14.33 0.58 -31.52
CA GLU A 496 -14.64 0.07 -32.85
C GLU A 496 -13.37 -0.08 -33.71
N GLY A 497 -12.49 0.92 -33.73
CA GLY A 497 -11.19 0.81 -34.44
C GLY A 497 -10.33 -0.35 -33.92
N LEU A 498 -10.30 -0.59 -32.61
CA LEU A 498 -9.61 -1.75 -32.03
C LEU A 498 -10.23 -3.09 -32.43
N LYS A 499 -11.58 -3.17 -32.52
CA LYS A 499 -12.27 -4.38 -32.99
C LYS A 499 -11.99 -4.63 -34.48
N ALA A 500 -12.04 -3.59 -35.30
CA ALA A 500 -11.72 -3.63 -36.72
C ALA A 500 -10.27 -4.10 -36.93
N ALA A 501 -9.31 -3.45 -36.26
CA ALA A 501 -7.91 -3.83 -36.30
C ALA A 501 -7.68 -5.28 -35.90
N ARG A 502 -8.30 -5.73 -34.80
CA ARG A 502 -8.22 -7.13 -34.36
C ARG A 502 -8.76 -8.09 -35.42
N CYS A 503 -9.90 -7.77 -36.02
CA CYS A 503 -10.54 -8.61 -37.03
C CYS A 503 -9.62 -8.78 -38.25
N VAL A 504 -9.08 -7.68 -38.77
CA VAL A 504 -8.18 -7.68 -39.92
C VAL A 504 -6.89 -8.43 -39.60
N LEU A 505 -6.20 -8.07 -38.50
CA LEU A 505 -4.95 -8.75 -38.11
C LEU A 505 -5.14 -10.25 -37.88
N THR A 506 -6.25 -10.66 -37.25
CA THR A 506 -6.55 -12.08 -37.03
C THR A 506 -6.81 -12.79 -38.36
N ARG A 507 -7.47 -12.14 -39.33
CA ARG A 507 -7.70 -12.70 -40.66
C ARG A 507 -6.39 -12.83 -41.45
N GLN A 508 -5.54 -11.80 -41.42
CA GLN A 508 -4.29 -11.79 -42.19
C GLN A 508 -3.25 -12.78 -41.65
N LEU A 509 -3.08 -12.85 -40.33
CA LEU A 509 -2.19 -13.80 -39.67
C LEU A 509 -2.79 -15.21 -39.59
N GLY A 510 -4.12 -15.32 -39.53
CA GLY A 510 -4.86 -16.58 -39.38
C GLY A 510 -4.79 -17.50 -40.60
N ARG A 511 -4.33 -17.01 -41.75
CA ARG A 511 -4.03 -17.84 -42.93
C ARG A 511 -2.99 -18.93 -42.65
N ALA A 512 -2.18 -18.76 -41.60
CA ALA A 512 -1.06 -19.63 -41.23
C ALA A 512 -1.40 -20.87 -40.38
N ASN A 513 -2.68 -21.28 -40.29
CA ASN A 513 -3.21 -22.30 -39.36
C ASN A 513 -3.18 -21.90 -37.85
N LYS A 514 -4.21 -22.32 -37.10
CA LYS A 514 -4.50 -22.04 -35.66
C LYS A 514 -5.03 -20.62 -35.33
N PRO A 515 -6.29 -20.31 -35.70
CA PRO A 515 -6.91 -19.00 -35.44
C PRO A 515 -7.01 -18.61 -33.96
N ALA A 516 -7.07 -19.58 -33.04
CA ALA A 516 -7.19 -19.32 -31.62
C ALA A 516 -5.91 -18.69 -31.00
N SER A 517 -4.73 -19.16 -31.41
CA SER A 517 -3.45 -18.61 -30.93
C SER A 517 -3.21 -17.21 -31.49
N VAL A 518 -3.51 -17.02 -32.77
CA VAL A 518 -3.45 -15.70 -33.44
C VAL A 518 -4.36 -14.69 -32.74
N HIS A 519 -5.62 -15.06 -32.47
CA HIS A 519 -6.56 -14.17 -31.80
C HIS A 519 -6.08 -13.75 -30.40
N LYS A 520 -5.49 -14.69 -29.63
CA LYS A 520 -4.92 -14.38 -28.32
C LYS A 520 -3.75 -13.41 -28.43
N LEU A 521 -2.83 -13.66 -29.37
CA LEU A 521 -1.68 -12.80 -29.63
C LEU A 521 -2.13 -11.39 -30.03
N VAL A 522 -2.95 -11.25 -31.07
CA VAL A 522 -3.43 -9.95 -31.55
C VAL A 522 -4.17 -9.19 -30.44
N SER A 523 -5.00 -9.88 -29.66
CA SER A 523 -5.70 -9.27 -28.51
C SER A 523 -4.73 -8.77 -27.44
N PHE A 524 -3.65 -9.51 -27.18
CA PHE A 524 -2.60 -9.10 -26.25
C PHE A 524 -1.88 -7.83 -26.75
N LEU A 525 -1.45 -7.81 -28.01
CA LEU A 525 -0.73 -6.66 -28.60
C LEU A 525 -1.56 -5.38 -28.58
N LEU A 526 -2.80 -5.45 -29.07
CA LEU A 526 -3.73 -4.32 -29.07
C LEU A 526 -4.07 -3.86 -27.65
N CYS A 527 -4.12 -4.77 -26.67
CA CYS A 527 -4.33 -4.42 -25.28
C CYS A 527 -3.14 -3.65 -24.71
N GLU A 528 -1.90 -4.07 -25.00
CA GLU A 528 -0.70 -3.36 -24.55
C GLU A 528 -0.52 -2.00 -25.23
N MET A 529 -0.84 -1.89 -26.53
CA MET A 529 -0.90 -0.59 -27.22
C MET A 529 -1.93 0.34 -26.57
N LYS A 530 -3.15 -0.16 -26.32
CA LYS A 530 -4.18 0.60 -25.61
C LYS A 530 -3.72 1.04 -24.22
N ASN A 531 -3.00 0.18 -23.49
CA ASN A 531 -2.46 0.52 -22.18
C ASN A 531 -1.42 1.65 -22.29
N GLY A 532 -0.53 1.59 -23.27
CA GLY A 532 0.44 2.65 -23.54
C GLY A 532 -0.20 4.00 -23.84
N ALA A 533 -1.21 4.00 -24.73
CA ALA A 533 -1.98 5.20 -25.06
C ALA A 533 -2.69 5.80 -23.82
N LEU A 534 -3.19 4.94 -22.95
CA LEU A 534 -3.86 5.35 -21.72
C LEU A 534 -2.88 5.92 -20.69
N CYS A 535 -1.68 5.34 -20.56
CA CYS A 535 -0.61 5.90 -19.74
C CYS A 535 -0.26 7.32 -20.20
N GLU A 536 -0.04 7.51 -21.50
CA GLU A 536 0.27 8.81 -22.08
C GLU A 536 -0.87 9.82 -21.89
N ALA A 537 -2.13 9.39 -22.03
CA ALA A 537 -3.30 10.24 -21.78
C ALA A 537 -3.38 10.73 -20.31
N VAL A 538 -2.93 9.91 -19.36
CA VAL A 538 -2.83 10.30 -17.94
C VAL A 538 -1.67 11.27 -17.72
N GLU A 539 -0.51 11.00 -18.31
CA GLU A 539 0.70 11.84 -18.18
C GLU A 539 0.51 13.23 -18.80
N SER A 540 -0.04 13.30 -20.01
CA SER A 540 -0.42 14.55 -20.67
C SER A 540 -1.40 15.39 -19.84
N ARG A 541 -2.40 14.76 -19.20
CA ARG A 541 -3.31 15.46 -18.28
C ARG A 541 -2.61 15.99 -17.03
N SER A 542 -1.68 15.23 -16.45
CA SER A 542 -0.91 15.73 -15.29
C SER A 542 -0.04 16.93 -15.65
N VAL A 543 0.60 16.93 -16.82
CA VAL A 543 1.43 18.05 -17.30
C VAL A 543 0.58 19.30 -17.55
N ILE A 544 -0.62 19.15 -18.10
CA ILE A 544 -1.56 20.28 -18.27
C ILE A 544 -1.95 20.83 -16.89
N CYS A 545 -2.33 19.97 -15.94
CA CYS A 545 -2.71 20.40 -14.60
C CYS A 545 -1.57 21.18 -13.90
N GLU A 546 -0.34 20.69 -13.98
CA GLU A 546 0.84 21.34 -13.39
C GLU A 546 1.19 22.67 -14.09
N ARG A 547 1.06 22.76 -15.42
CA ARG A 547 1.24 24.04 -16.15
C ARG A 547 0.16 25.05 -15.81
N THR A 548 -1.08 24.59 -15.59
CA THR A 548 -2.19 25.47 -15.21
C THR A 548 -1.99 26.02 -13.81
N GLU A 549 -1.57 25.18 -12.86
CA GLU A 549 -1.19 25.60 -11.51
C GLU A 549 -0.01 26.60 -11.54
N ARG A 550 1.08 26.30 -12.26
CA ARG A 550 2.22 27.24 -12.37
C ARG A 550 1.84 28.58 -13.01
N ARG A 551 0.95 28.59 -14.03
CA ARG A 551 0.41 29.84 -14.60
C ARG A 551 -0.45 30.61 -13.61
N SER A 552 -1.27 29.92 -12.81
CA SER A 552 -2.00 30.57 -11.72
C SER A 552 -1.03 31.22 -10.73
N TYR A 553 0.02 30.52 -10.30
CA TYR A 553 1.03 31.10 -9.40
C TYR A 553 1.84 32.26 -10.03
N SER A 554 2.13 32.23 -11.34
CA SER A 554 2.83 33.34 -12.01
C SER A 554 1.94 34.57 -12.22
N VAL A 555 0.62 34.39 -12.35
CA VAL A 555 -0.35 35.51 -12.41
C VAL A 555 -0.51 36.15 -11.03
N TYR A 556 -0.39 35.39 -9.93
CA TYR A 556 -0.33 35.96 -8.58
C TYR A 556 0.96 36.74 -8.26
N GLY A 557 2.01 36.59 -9.08
CA GLY A 557 3.29 37.29 -8.90
C GLY A 557 3.36 38.70 -9.49
N ASN A 558 2.40 39.10 -10.32
CA ASN A 558 2.32 40.46 -10.86
C ASN A 558 1.22 41.24 -10.14
N GLY A 559 1.64 42.08 -9.20
CA GLY A 559 0.77 42.86 -8.32
C GLY A 559 -0.26 43.71 -9.06
N LYS A 560 -1.50 43.21 -9.09
CA LYS A 560 -2.72 44.02 -9.05
C LYS A 560 -3.73 43.30 -8.17
N GLU A 561 -4.20 43.99 -7.14
CA GLU A 561 -5.22 43.52 -6.20
C GLU A 561 -6.42 42.97 -6.97
N THR A 562 -6.63 41.65 -6.88
CA THR A 562 -7.90 41.04 -7.26
C THR A 562 -8.26 39.95 -6.25
N THR A 563 -9.55 39.92 -5.96
CA THR A 563 -10.24 39.13 -4.93
C THR A 563 -9.86 37.65 -4.94
N HIS A 564 -9.56 37.12 -3.75
CA HIS A 564 -9.29 35.70 -3.51
C HIS A 564 -10.47 34.82 -3.96
N LEU A 565 -10.41 34.30 -5.19
CA LEU A 565 -11.22 33.15 -5.59
C LEU A 565 -10.44 31.86 -5.29
N SER A 566 -11.05 30.97 -4.52
CA SER A 566 -10.47 29.66 -4.24
C SER A 566 -10.29 28.85 -5.53
N VAL A 567 -9.26 28.00 -5.56
CA VAL A 567 -8.98 27.08 -6.68
C VAL A 567 -10.21 26.22 -7.02
N GLU A 568 -11.02 25.89 -6.01
CA GLU A 568 -12.26 25.12 -6.20
C GLU A 568 -13.31 25.90 -7.00
N GLU A 569 -13.37 27.21 -6.85
CA GLU A 569 -14.34 28.06 -7.55
C GLU A 569 -13.90 28.41 -8.97
N ALA A 570 -12.59 28.51 -9.21
CA ALA A 570 -12.03 28.53 -10.56
C ALA A 570 -12.36 27.21 -11.31
N HIS A 571 -12.28 26.06 -10.62
CA HIS A 571 -12.64 24.77 -11.20
C HIS A 571 -14.14 24.63 -11.46
N ARG A 572 -15.00 25.13 -10.56
CA ARG A 572 -16.46 25.19 -10.81
C ARG A 572 -16.81 26.08 -12.00
N ARG A 573 -16.21 27.26 -12.12
CA ARG A 573 -16.45 28.17 -13.26
C ARG A 573 -15.99 27.57 -14.59
N HIS A 574 -14.84 26.88 -14.61
CA HIS A 574 -14.38 26.19 -15.81
C HIS A 574 -15.28 25.00 -16.19
N SER A 575 -15.77 24.24 -15.20
CA SER A 575 -16.76 23.18 -15.43
C SER A 575 -18.06 23.73 -15.99
N HIS A 576 -18.56 24.85 -15.42
CA HIS A 576 -19.79 25.50 -15.87
C HIS A 576 -19.68 26.02 -17.30
N ARG A 577 -18.58 26.70 -17.65
CA ARG A 577 -18.30 27.15 -19.02
C ARG A 577 -18.22 25.99 -20.02
N SER A 578 -17.66 24.85 -19.62
CA SER A 578 -17.60 23.67 -20.51
C SER A 578 -18.97 23.05 -20.78
N ILE A 579 -19.88 23.11 -19.80
CA ILE A 579 -21.26 22.63 -19.91
C ILE A 579 -22.08 23.59 -20.77
N GLU A 580 -21.90 24.90 -20.54
CA GLU A 580 -22.56 25.96 -21.31
C GLU A 580 -22.12 25.97 -22.77
N LYS A 581 -20.83 25.77 -23.05
CA LYS A 581 -20.32 25.59 -24.42
C LYS A 581 -20.94 24.37 -25.12
N ARG A 582 -21.14 23.24 -24.42
CA ARG A 582 -21.85 22.09 -25.01
C ARG A 582 -23.33 22.37 -25.27
N ARG A 583 -23.99 23.14 -24.40
CA ARG A 583 -25.37 23.57 -24.62
C ARG A 583 -25.49 24.51 -25.81
N LEU A 584 -24.56 25.46 -25.96
CA LEU A 584 -24.55 26.38 -27.10
C LEU A 584 -24.23 25.66 -28.42
N LEU A 585 -23.30 24.69 -28.42
CA LEU A 585 -23.04 23.85 -29.61
C LEU A 585 -24.21 22.92 -29.95
N SER A 586 -24.91 22.40 -28.93
CA SER A 586 -26.14 21.62 -29.11
C SER A 586 -27.26 22.48 -29.70
N ALA A 587 -27.45 23.69 -29.17
CA ALA A 587 -28.44 24.64 -29.66
C ALA A 587 -28.11 25.11 -31.09
N ALA A 588 -26.84 25.40 -31.39
CA ALA A 588 -26.40 25.76 -32.74
C ALA A 588 -26.66 24.64 -33.76
N ASN A 589 -26.52 23.37 -33.36
CA ASN A 589 -26.84 22.23 -34.22
C ASN A 589 -28.35 22.01 -34.39
N GLU A 590 -29.18 22.35 -33.41
CA GLU A 590 -30.65 22.27 -33.52
C GLU A 590 -31.24 23.40 -34.38
N PHE A 591 -30.57 24.55 -34.47
CA PHE A 591 -31.00 25.68 -35.31
C PHE A 591 -30.43 25.64 -36.75
N GLY A 592 -29.62 24.63 -37.08
CA GLY A 592 -28.88 24.52 -38.35
C GLY A 592 -29.72 24.28 -39.62
N ASP A 593 -31.01 23.95 -39.50
CA ASP A 593 -31.86 23.61 -40.66
C ASP A 593 -32.62 24.81 -41.27
N GLY A 594 -32.37 26.06 -40.82
CA GLY A 594 -33.13 27.22 -41.29
C GLY A 594 -32.38 28.54 -41.48
N MET A 595 -31.07 28.62 -41.25
CA MET A 595 -30.32 29.88 -41.35
C MET A 595 -29.50 30.00 -42.64
N THR A 596 -29.56 31.17 -43.27
CA THR A 596 -28.78 31.52 -44.47
C THR A 596 -27.28 31.62 -44.16
N GLY A 597 -26.46 31.22 -45.14
CA GLY A 597 -25.02 30.93 -45.00
C GLY A 597 -24.19 31.95 -44.21
N ASP A 598 -24.45 33.25 -44.39
CA ASP A 598 -23.66 34.32 -43.77
C ASP A 598 -23.80 34.39 -42.23
N THR A 599 -24.96 34.00 -41.68
CA THR A 599 -25.17 34.04 -40.22
C THR A 599 -24.52 32.86 -39.49
N ASN A 600 -24.40 31.71 -40.16
CA ASN A 600 -23.75 30.53 -39.61
C ASN A 600 -22.21 30.67 -39.64
N GLU A 601 -21.69 31.41 -40.61
CA GLU A 601 -20.26 31.73 -40.71
C GLU A 601 -19.84 32.74 -39.65
N ALA A 602 -20.61 33.81 -39.42
CA ALA A 602 -20.38 34.77 -38.33
C ALA A 602 -20.48 34.13 -36.93
N LEU A 603 -21.42 33.20 -36.71
CA LEU A 603 -21.53 32.49 -35.43
C LEU A 603 -20.35 31.53 -35.19
N LYS A 604 -19.87 30.86 -36.24
CA LYS A 604 -18.64 30.05 -36.19
C LYS A 604 -17.40 30.90 -35.97
N GLU A 605 -17.34 32.09 -36.55
CA GLU A 605 -16.24 33.04 -36.37
C GLU A 605 -16.19 33.58 -34.93
N ILE A 606 -17.35 33.91 -34.33
CA ILE A 606 -17.45 34.32 -32.91
C ILE A 606 -17.06 33.19 -31.96
N ILE A 607 -17.48 31.94 -32.24
CA ILE A 607 -17.10 30.77 -31.43
C ILE A 607 -15.60 30.43 -31.55
N ASN A 608 -14.98 30.74 -32.70
CA ASN A 608 -13.55 30.55 -32.93
C ASN A 608 -12.70 31.72 -32.40
N HIS A 609 -13.21 32.95 -32.35
CA HIS A 609 -12.44 34.10 -31.83
C HIS A 609 -12.25 34.05 -30.29
N GLU A 610 -13.11 33.36 -29.55
CA GLU A 610 -12.89 33.05 -28.12
C GLU A 610 -11.90 31.87 -27.88
N SER A 611 -11.38 31.22 -28.92
CA SER A 611 -10.42 30.12 -28.80
C SER A 611 -8.94 30.54 -28.71
N VAL A 612 -8.67 31.85 -28.74
CA VAL A 612 -7.34 32.43 -28.54
C VAL A 612 -7.26 33.07 -27.15
N PHE A 613 -7.33 32.23 -26.11
CA PHE A 613 -6.86 32.54 -24.75
C PHE A 613 -6.47 31.27 -23.99
#